data_AF-A0A7C6RHB9-F1
#
_entry.id   AF-A0A7C6RHB9-F1
#
_cell.length_a   1.000
_cell.length_b   1.000
_cell.length_c   1.000
_cell.angle_alpha   90.00
_cell.angle_beta   90.00
_cell.angle_gamma   90.00
#
_symmetry.space_group_name_H-M   'P 1'
#
loop_
_entity.id
_entity.type
_entity.pdbx_description
1 polymer ?
#
loop_
_entity_poly.entity_id
_entity_poly.type
_entity_poly.pdbx_seq_one_letter_code
_entity_poly.pdbx_strand_id
1 'polypeptide(L)'
;MLTAILVMTGIAVVLGLTLGYAAIRFKVEGDPLVEKIDAILPQTQCGQCGFPGCKPYAEAIANGEAEINQCPPGGEEGIRKLADLLGREFKPLSEEHGVEKPKSVAVIDEQTCIGCTLCIQACPVDAIVGAAKQMHTVVEPLCTGCELCVAPCPVDCISMVPVAETVQTWKWKYPVVEIRKAA
;
A
#
# COMPACT_ATOMS: atom_id res chain seq x y z
N MET A 1 -27.13 -33.16 -34.28
CA MET A 1 -27.25 -31.99 -33.38
C MET A 1 -27.02 -32.37 -31.92
N LEU A 2 -27.79 -33.32 -31.36
CA LEU A 2 -27.60 -33.80 -29.97
C LEU A 2 -26.20 -34.37 -29.67
N THR A 3 -25.61 -35.11 -30.60
CA THR A 3 -24.26 -35.69 -30.45
C THR A 3 -23.18 -34.61 -30.31
N ALA A 4 -23.24 -33.56 -31.11
CA ALA A 4 -22.29 -32.44 -31.03
C ALA A 4 -22.43 -31.69 -29.68
N ILE A 5 -23.66 -31.48 -29.20
CA ILE A 5 -23.90 -30.84 -27.90
C ILE A 5 -23.31 -31.68 -26.77
N LEU A 6 -23.56 -32.99 -26.75
CA LEU A 6 -23.04 -33.89 -25.71
C LEU A 6 -21.51 -33.94 -25.68
N VAL A 7 -20.86 -33.97 -26.85
CA VAL A 7 -19.39 -33.97 -26.93
C VAL A 7 -18.80 -32.66 -26.41
N MET A 8 -19.36 -31.51 -26.82
CA MET A 8 -18.90 -30.20 -26.36
C MET A 8 -19.09 -30.02 -24.85
N THR A 9 -20.25 -30.43 -24.30
CA THR A 9 -20.50 -30.38 -22.86
C THR A 9 -19.58 -31.32 -22.09
N GLY A 10 -19.34 -32.54 -22.58
CA GLY A 10 -18.43 -33.49 -21.94
C GLY A 10 -17.00 -32.97 -21.85
N ILE A 11 -16.47 -32.40 -22.95
CA ILE A 11 -15.14 -31.79 -22.96
C ILE A 11 -15.07 -30.62 -22.00
N ALA A 12 -16.08 -29.75 -21.98
CA ALA A 12 -16.11 -28.60 -21.08
C ALA A 12 -16.10 -29.02 -19.59
N VAL A 13 -16.87 -30.05 -19.23
CA VAL A 13 -16.88 -30.59 -17.86
C VAL A 13 -15.53 -31.21 -17.51
N VAL A 14 -14.94 -32.02 -18.39
CA VAL A 14 -13.65 -32.66 -18.12
C VAL A 14 -12.54 -31.62 -17.97
N LEU A 15 -12.44 -30.64 -18.87
CA LEU A 15 -11.44 -29.58 -18.78
C LEU A 15 -11.67 -28.66 -17.58
N GLY A 16 -12.93 -28.33 -17.27
CA GLY A 16 -13.27 -27.53 -16.10
C GLY A 16 -12.90 -28.21 -14.79
N LEU A 17 -13.19 -29.51 -14.66
CA LEU A 17 -12.85 -30.30 -13.48
C LEU A 17 -11.33 -30.49 -13.32
N THR A 18 -10.61 -30.77 -14.41
CA THR A 18 -9.15 -30.96 -14.33
C THR A 18 -8.43 -29.66 -14.00
N LEU A 19 -8.80 -28.54 -14.64
CA LEU A 19 -8.23 -27.22 -14.31
C LEU A 19 -8.60 -26.76 -12.90
N GLY A 20 -9.86 -26.97 -12.49
CA GLY A 20 -10.31 -26.65 -11.13
C GLY A 20 -9.57 -27.46 -10.06
N TYR A 21 -9.41 -28.77 -10.28
CA TYR A 21 -8.64 -29.63 -9.38
C TYR A 21 -7.17 -29.22 -9.33
N ALA A 22 -6.55 -28.94 -10.47
CA ALA A 22 -5.17 -28.50 -10.54
C ALA A 22 -4.96 -27.17 -9.78
N ALA A 23 -5.86 -26.20 -9.95
CA ALA A 23 -5.78 -24.90 -9.29
C ALA A 23 -5.82 -25.00 -7.76
N ILE A 24 -6.62 -25.92 -7.20
CA ILE A 24 -6.72 -26.12 -5.75
C ILE A 24 -5.54 -26.96 -5.25
N ARG A 25 -5.21 -28.06 -5.94
CA ARG A 25 -4.20 -29.02 -5.49
C ARG A 25 -2.77 -28.49 -5.58
N PHE A 26 -2.50 -27.61 -6.53
CA PHE A 26 -1.18 -27.02 -6.77
C PHE A 26 -1.11 -25.53 -6.39
N LYS A 27 -2.05 -25.04 -5.57
CA LYS A 27 -1.96 -23.70 -5.00
C LYS A 27 -0.69 -23.61 -4.14
N VAL A 28 0.29 -22.85 -4.61
CA VAL A 28 1.50 -22.54 -3.82
C VAL A 28 1.10 -21.49 -2.78
N GLU A 29 1.19 -21.84 -1.51
CA GLU A 29 1.09 -20.86 -0.42
C GLU A 29 2.33 -19.97 -0.50
N GLY A 30 2.14 -18.65 -0.49
CA GLY A 30 3.23 -17.68 -0.62
C GLY A 30 4.29 -17.83 0.48
N ASP A 31 5.46 -17.23 0.28
CA ASP A 31 6.52 -17.27 1.28
C ASP A 31 6.02 -16.65 2.61
N PRO A 32 5.97 -17.42 3.72
CA PRO A 32 5.46 -16.94 4.99
C PRO A 32 6.29 -15.78 5.56
N LEU A 33 7.52 -15.58 5.13
CA LEU A 33 8.34 -14.45 5.52
C LEU A 33 7.88 -13.15 4.84
N VAL A 34 7.62 -13.21 3.54
CA VAL A 34 7.13 -12.05 2.76
C VAL A 34 5.84 -11.52 3.34
N GLU A 35 4.89 -12.40 3.65
CA GLU A 35 3.60 -12.01 4.24
C GLU A 35 3.76 -11.35 5.62
N LYS A 36 4.74 -11.79 6.44
CA LYS A 36 5.05 -11.15 7.73
C LYS A 36 5.67 -9.76 7.55
N ILE A 37 6.56 -9.60 6.56
CA ILE A 37 7.16 -8.30 6.24
C ILE A 37 6.08 -7.36 5.72
N ASP A 38 5.25 -7.80 4.77
CA ASP A 38 4.17 -7.01 4.17
C ASP A 38 3.18 -6.54 5.24
N ALA A 39 2.84 -7.39 6.21
CA ALA A 39 1.99 -7.02 7.34
C ALA A 39 2.57 -5.93 8.26
N ILE A 40 3.89 -5.71 8.27
CA ILE A 40 4.54 -4.64 9.03
C ILE A 40 4.53 -3.32 8.25
N LEU A 41 4.56 -3.38 6.91
CA LEU A 41 4.58 -2.20 6.05
C LEU A 41 3.29 -1.37 6.19
N PRO A 42 3.34 -0.06 5.91
CA PRO A 42 2.22 0.84 6.17
C PRO A 42 1.03 0.68 5.20
N GLN A 43 1.14 -0.22 4.21
CA GLN A 43 0.09 -0.51 3.21
C GLN A 43 -0.42 0.72 2.45
N THR A 44 0.44 1.71 2.22
CA THR A 44 0.08 2.96 1.52
C THR A 44 0.13 2.83 0.00
N GLN A 45 0.87 1.86 -0.53
CA GLN A 45 1.09 1.64 -1.97
C GLN A 45 1.61 2.90 -2.71
N CYS A 46 2.39 3.75 -2.02
CA CYS A 46 2.85 5.05 -2.53
C CYS A 46 4.08 5.00 -3.45
N GLY A 47 4.85 3.90 -3.40
CA GLY A 47 6.06 3.71 -4.19
C GLY A 47 7.27 4.59 -3.87
N GLN A 48 7.28 5.31 -2.74
CA GLN A 48 8.42 6.14 -2.31
C GLN A 48 9.71 5.36 -2.07
N CYS A 49 9.61 4.05 -1.76
CA CYS A 49 10.75 3.15 -1.64
C CYS A 49 11.34 2.70 -2.99
N GLY A 50 10.78 3.13 -4.13
CA GLY A 50 11.21 2.72 -5.47
C GLY A 50 10.54 1.44 -5.99
N PHE A 51 9.68 0.81 -5.20
CA PHE A 51 8.90 -0.37 -5.58
C PHE A 51 7.45 0.00 -5.91
N PRO A 52 6.75 -0.74 -6.79
CA PRO A 52 5.38 -0.40 -7.20
C PRO A 52 4.33 -0.59 -6.10
N GLY A 53 4.69 -1.19 -4.96
CA GLY A 53 3.80 -1.40 -3.82
C GLY A 53 4.52 -1.99 -2.62
N CYS A 54 3.78 -2.19 -1.53
CA CYS A 54 4.31 -2.74 -0.28
C CYS A 54 4.76 -4.20 -0.44
N LYS A 55 3.95 -5.05 -1.09
CA LYS A 55 4.28 -6.47 -1.27
C LYS A 55 5.56 -6.72 -2.11
N PRO A 56 5.76 -6.08 -3.27
CA PRO A 56 7.02 -6.18 -4.00
C PRO A 56 8.25 -5.71 -3.19
N TYR A 57 8.09 -4.68 -2.36
CA TYR A 57 9.14 -4.26 -1.44
C TYR A 57 9.41 -5.32 -0.36
N ALA A 58 8.35 -5.95 0.18
CA ALA A 58 8.47 -7.05 1.13
C ALA A 58 9.22 -8.26 0.55
N GLU A 59 8.92 -8.61 -0.71
CA GLU A 59 9.64 -9.66 -1.47
C GLU A 59 11.12 -9.32 -1.62
N ALA A 60 11.44 -8.08 -2.02
CA ALA A 60 12.83 -7.64 -2.17
C ALA A 60 13.59 -7.65 -0.83
N ILE A 61 12.95 -7.29 0.29
CA ILE A 61 13.55 -7.39 1.63
C ILE A 61 13.83 -8.87 1.99
N ALA A 62 12.85 -9.75 1.75
CA ALA A 62 12.96 -11.18 2.04
C ALA A 62 14.09 -11.84 1.25
N ASN A 63 14.25 -11.46 -0.02
CA ASN A 63 15.31 -11.95 -0.90
C ASN A 63 16.68 -11.30 -0.63
N GLY A 64 16.74 -10.25 0.19
CA GLY A 64 17.97 -9.50 0.48
C GLY A 64 18.39 -8.54 -0.65
N GLU A 65 17.49 -8.23 -1.58
CA GLU A 65 17.69 -7.30 -2.69
C GLU A 65 17.46 -5.84 -2.29
N ALA A 66 16.74 -5.61 -1.19
CA ALA A 66 16.46 -4.28 -0.65
C ALA A 66 16.77 -4.16 0.85
N GLU A 67 17.08 -2.93 1.27
CA GLU A 67 17.31 -2.59 2.67
C GLU A 67 16.00 -2.27 3.38
N ILE A 68 15.95 -2.47 4.71
CA ILE A 68 14.75 -2.30 5.53
C ILE A 68 14.37 -0.83 5.80
N ASN A 69 15.27 0.11 5.47
CA ASN A 69 15.17 1.53 5.82
C ASN A 69 14.81 2.43 4.62
N GLN A 70 14.08 1.91 3.63
CA GLN A 70 13.75 2.65 2.40
C GLN A 70 12.29 3.15 2.37
N CYS A 71 11.50 2.94 3.42
CA CYS A 71 10.08 3.29 3.45
C CYS A 71 9.80 4.50 4.38
N PRO A 72 9.72 5.73 3.84
CA PRO A 72 9.39 6.92 4.63
C PRO A 72 8.06 6.86 5.39
N PRO A 73 6.93 6.36 4.81
CA PRO A 73 5.67 6.31 5.56
C PRO A 73 5.65 5.23 6.64
N GLY A 74 6.58 4.27 6.60
CA GLY A 74 6.76 3.29 7.66
C GLY A 74 7.50 3.86 8.88
N GLY A 75 8.26 4.94 8.68
CA GLY A 75 9.03 5.62 9.71
C GLY A 75 10.04 4.72 10.41
N GLU A 76 10.63 5.22 11.49
CA GLU A 76 11.57 4.42 12.28
C GLU A 76 10.91 3.23 12.99
N GLU A 77 9.64 3.36 13.37
CA GLU A 77 8.89 2.28 14.05
C GLU A 77 8.77 1.04 13.14
N GLY A 78 8.44 1.24 11.87
CA GLY A 78 8.40 0.17 10.88
C GLY A 78 9.76 -0.48 10.71
N ILE A 79 10.83 0.31 10.60
CA ILE A 79 12.20 -0.20 10.44
C ILE A 79 12.62 -1.07 11.62
N ARG A 80 12.31 -0.66 12.86
CA ARG A 80 12.61 -1.46 14.07
C ARG A 80 11.89 -2.80 14.06
N LYS A 81 10.58 -2.80 13.74
CA LYS A 81 9.82 -4.06 13.64
C LYS A 81 10.37 -4.99 12.56
N LEU A 82 10.82 -4.44 11.44
CA LEU A 82 11.48 -5.22 10.38
C LEU A 82 12.83 -5.75 10.84
N ALA A 83 13.63 -4.95 11.52
CA ALA A 83 14.91 -5.35 12.11
C ALA A 83 14.74 -6.50 13.10
N ASP A 84 13.76 -6.39 14.01
CA ASP A 84 13.43 -7.43 15.00
C ASP A 84 12.93 -8.72 14.33
N LEU A 85 12.06 -8.62 13.32
CA LEU A 85 11.55 -9.78 12.58
C LEU A 85 12.65 -10.53 11.82
N LEU A 86 13.58 -9.79 11.21
CA LEU A 86 14.63 -10.34 10.35
C LEU A 86 15.94 -10.62 11.08
N GLY A 87 16.05 -10.25 12.36
CA GLY A 87 17.30 -10.34 13.13
C GLY A 87 18.42 -9.46 12.54
N ARG A 88 18.07 -8.30 11.97
CA ARG A 88 19.02 -7.34 11.36
C ARG A 88 19.26 -6.16 12.31
N GLU A 89 20.38 -5.46 12.14
CA GLU A 89 20.62 -4.22 12.89
C GLU A 89 19.70 -3.09 12.42
N PHE A 90 19.27 -2.25 13.36
CA PHE A 90 18.50 -1.05 13.05
C PHE A 90 19.37 -0.05 12.28
N LYS A 91 18.85 0.46 11.16
CA LYS A 91 19.42 1.57 10.40
C LYS A 91 18.40 2.72 10.38
N PRO A 92 18.83 3.98 10.50
CA PRO A 92 17.94 5.12 10.34
C PRO A 92 17.37 5.16 8.91
N LEU A 93 16.23 5.83 8.73
CA LEU A 93 15.59 5.99 7.43
C LEU A 93 16.59 6.55 6.41
N SER A 94 16.63 5.96 5.21
CA SER A 94 17.53 6.39 4.14
C SER A 94 17.15 7.79 3.65
N GLU A 95 18.12 8.71 3.69
CA GLU A 95 17.96 10.09 3.21
C GLU A 95 17.57 10.14 1.71
N GLU A 96 17.94 9.12 0.93
CA GLU A 96 17.63 9.04 -0.50
C GLU A 96 16.12 8.83 -0.76
N HIS A 97 15.40 8.19 0.15
CA HIS A 97 14.00 7.85 -0.03
C HIS A 97 13.03 8.88 0.56
N GLY A 98 13.54 9.87 1.30
CA GLY A 98 12.77 10.99 1.83
C GLY A 98 12.65 10.99 3.35
N VAL A 99 11.71 11.80 3.85
CA VAL A 99 11.49 12.03 5.29
C VAL A 99 10.16 11.47 5.75
N GLU A 100 10.11 11.04 7.01
CA GLU A 100 8.86 10.64 7.65
C GLU A 100 7.93 11.87 7.78
N LYS A 101 6.74 11.79 7.17
CA LYS A 101 5.68 12.79 7.28
C LYS A 101 4.59 12.29 8.22
N PRO A 102 3.87 13.18 8.94
CA PRO A 102 2.70 12.78 9.70
C PRO A 102 1.62 12.20 8.79
N LYS A 103 0.82 11.28 9.33
CA LYS A 103 -0.33 10.71 8.60
C LYS A 103 -1.28 11.83 8.17
N SER A 104 -1.55 11.90 6.88
CA SER A 104 -2.42 12.89 6.26
C SER A 104 -3.51 12.24 5.43
N VAL A 105 -4.61 12.96 5.23
CA VAL A 105 -5.74 12.56 4.39
C VAL A 105 -5.91 13.60 3.29
N ALA A 106 -6.22 13.14 2.08
CA ALA A 106 -6.52 14.01 0.97
C ALA A 106 -7.90 14.66 1.15
N VAL A 107 -7.99 15.97 0.93
CA VAL A 107 -9.23 16.75 0.94
C VAL A 107 -9.36 17.44 -0.40
N ILE A 108 -10.50 17.22 -1.06
CA ILE A 108 -10.82 17.82 -2.36
C ILE A 108 -11.66 19.07 -2.10
N ASP A 109 -11.25 20.20 -2.69
CA ASP A 109 -12.06 21.42 -2.71
C ASP A 109 -13.23 21.26 -3.68
N GLU A 110 -14.41 21.20 -3.09
CA GLU A 110 -15.71 21.06 -3.74
C GLU A 110 -16.02 22.18 -4.74
N GLN A 111 -15.54 23.41 -4.48
CA GLN A 111 -15.83 24.57 -5.32
C GLN A 111 -14.99 24.58 -6.61
N THR A 112 -13.83 23.94 -6.57
CA THR A 112 -12.85 23.97 -7.67
C THR A 112 -12.86 22.66 -8.47
N CYS A 113 -13.40 21.57 -7.91
CA CYS A 113 -13.44 20.27 -8.59
C CYS A 113 -14.29 20.29 -9.87
N ILE A 114 -13.67 19.99 -11.01
CA ILE A 114 -14.34 19.93 -12.32
C ILE A 114 -14.85 18.54 -12.72
N GLY A 115 -14.64 17.52 -11.89
CA GLY A 115 -15.09 16.16 -12.20
C GLY A 115 -14.30 15.42 -13.28
N CYS A 116 -12.98 15.62 -13.38
CA CYS A 116 -12.13 15.04 -14.44
C CYS A 116 -11.82 13.54 -14.31
N THR A 117 -12.08 12.92 -13.15
CA THR A 117 -11.85 11.49 -12.83
C THR A 117 -10.40 11.00 -12.77
N LEU A 118 -9.40 11.85 -13.06
CA LEU A 118 -7.98 11.47 -12.99
C LEU A 118 -7.54 11.06 -11.58
N CYS A 119 -8.07 11.71 -10.54
CA CYS A 119 -7.80 11.35 -9.15
C CYS A 119 -8.34 9.97 -8.77
N ILE A 120 -9.51 9.56 -9.29
CA ILE A 120 -10.06 8.21 -9.07
C ILE A 120 -9.10 7.17 -9.65
N GLN A 121 -8.65 7.37 -10.89
CA GLN A 121 -7.74 6.41 -11.54
C GLN A 121 -6.38 6.31 -10.86
N ALA A 122 -5.93 7.38 -10.20
CA ALA A 122 -4.67 7.41 -9.47
C ALA A 122 -4.77 6.81 -8.06
N CYS A 123 -5.97 6.60 -7.52
CA CYS A 123 -6.15 6.12 -6.15
C CYS A 123 -5.97 4.60 -6.07
N PRO A 124 -4.91 4.08 -5.40
CA PRO A 124 -4.67 2.63 -5.35
C PRO A 124 -5.63 1.85 -4.44
N VAL A 125 -6.43 2.56 -3.64
CA VAL A 125 -7.33 2.00 -2.62
C VAL A 125 -8.78 2.40 -2.82
N ASP A 126 -9.10 3.03 -3.96
CA ASP A 126 -10.45 3.48 -4.31
C ASP A 126 -11.15 4.34 -3.23
N ALA A 127 -10.37 5.19 -2.53
CA ALA A 127 -10.88 6.07 -1.48
C ALA A 127 -11.63 7.30 -2.01
N ILE A 128 -11.67 7.54 -3.32
CA ILE A 128 -12.28 8.72 -3.92
C ILE A 128 -13.60 8.33 -4.60
N VAL A 129 -14.68 9.03 -4.24
CA VAL A 129 -16.02 8.78 -4.76
C VAL A 129 -16.47 9.97 -5.60
N GLY A 130 -17.05 9.70 -6.77
CA GLY A 130 -17.64 10.69 -7.66
C GLY A 130 -17.93 10.10 -9.04
N ALA A 131 -18.23 10.96 -10.01
CA ALA A 131 -18.49 10.56 -11.38
C ALA A 131 -17.97 11.62 -12.37
N ALA A 132 -17.92 11.27 -13.65
CA ALA A 132 -17.53 12.21 -14.69
C ALA A 132 -18.41 13.47 -14.66
N LYS A 133 -17.78 14.65 -14.63
CA LYS A 133 -18.43 15.96 -14.52
C LYS A 133 -19.25 16.15 -13.24
N GLN A 134 -19.02 15.33 -12.22
CA GLN A 134 -19.58 15.48 -10.89
C GLN A 134 -18.45 15.74 -9.89
N MET A 135 -18.79 16.39 -8.79
CA MET A 135 -17.86 16.65 -7.70
C MET A 135 -17.36 15.34 -7.10
N HIS A 136 -16.06 15.28 -6.83
CA HIS A 136 -15.43 14.16 -6.16
C HIS A 136 -15.24 14.47 -4.68
N THR A 137 -15.33 13.45 -3.83
CA THR A 137 -15.03 13.54 -2.40
C THR A 137 -14.17 12.36 -1.97
N VAL A 138 -13.46 12.52 -0.86
CA VAL A 138 -12.58 11.48 -0.29
C VAL A 138 -13.28 10.84 0.89
N VAL A 139 -13.33 9.51 0.89
CA VAL A 139 -13.78 8.72 2.03
C VAL A 139 -12.60 8.59 2.99
N GLU A 140 -12.51 9.52 3.95
CA GLU A 140 -11.37 9.64 4.88
C GLU A 140 -10.90 8.32 5.51
N PRO A 141 -11.80 7.40 5.97
CA PRO A 141 -11.38 6.13 6.58
C PRO A 141 -10.62 5.19 5.63
N LEU A 142 -10.80 5.33 4.31
CA LEU A 142 -10.15 4.51 3.29
C LEU A 142 -8.89 5.17 2.74
N CYS A 143 -8.70 6.48 2.98
CA CYS A 143 -7.55 7.21 2.48
C CYS A 143 -6.27 6.79 3.23
N THR A 144 -5.28 6.30 2.49
CA THR A 144 -3.96 5.91 3.05
C THR A 144 -2.97 7.06 3.15
N GLY A 145 -3.28 8.22 2.57
CA GLY A 145 -2.36 9.36 2.54
C GLY A 145 -1.19 9.22 1.56
N CYS A 146 -1.35 8.43 0.48
CA CYS A 146 -0.28 8.16 -0.48
C CYS A 146 0.11 9.34 -1.41
N GLU A 147 -0.65 10.43 -1.40
CA GLU A 147 -0.44 11.66 -2.21
C GLU A 147 -0.51 11.46 -3.74
N LEU A 148 -0.75 10.24 -4.24
CA LEU A 148 -0.78 9.92 -5.68
C LEU A 148 -1.89 10.66 -6.46
N CYS A 149 -2.94 11.10 -5.79
CA CYS A 149 -4.05 11.82 -6.41
C CYS A 149 -3.76 13.32 -6.68
N VAL A 150 -2.73 13.89 -6.03
CA VAL A 150 -2.45 15.33 -6.09
C VAL A 150 -1.92 15.72 -7.47
N ALA A 151 -0.85 15.07 -7.93
CA ALA A 151 -0.18 15.43 -9.18
C ALA A 151 -1.06 15.26 -10.45
N PRO A 152 -1.96 14.26 -10.55
CA PRO A 152 -2.87 14.14 -11.69
C PRO A 152 -4.01 15.16 -11.74
N CYS A 153 -4.23 15.98 -10.70
CA CYS A 153 -5.35 16.92 -10.66
C CYS A 153 -5.05 18.16 -11.52
N PRO A 154 -5.78 18.40 -12.63
CA PRO A 154 -5.46 19.48 -13.57
C PRO A 154 -5.83 20.88 -13.06
N VAL A 155 -6.55 20.95 -11.94
CA VAL A 155 -7.00 22.20 -11.30
C VAL A 155 -6.43 22.36 -9.88
N ASP A 156 -5.50 21.47 -9.50
CA ASP A 156 -4.81 21.49 -8.20
C ASP A 156 -5.74 21.63 -6.97
N CYS A 157 -6.94 21.06 -7.05
CA CYS A 157 -7.96 21.20 -6.00
C CYS A 157 -7.82 20.22 -4.83
N ILE A 158 -6.71 19.49 -4.71
CA ILE A 158 -6.50 18.45 -3.69
C ILE A 158 -5.41 18.89 -2.72
N SER A 159 -5.72 18.87 -1.43
CA SER A 159 -4.79 19.23 -0.35
C SER A 159 -4.62 18.07 0.62
N MET A 160 -3.42 17.93 1.19
CA MET A 160 -3.13 16.93 2.22
C MET A 160 -3.27 17.57 3.60
N VAL A 161 -4.25 17.12 4.38
CA VAL A 161 -4.50 17.61 5.73
C VAL A 161 -3.97 16.59 6.74
N PRO A 162 -3.08 16.98 7.67
CA PRO A 162 -2.59 16.07 8.70
C PRO A 162 -3.73 15.67 9.64
N VAL A 163 -3.83 14.38 9.93
CA VAL A 163 -4.81 13.87 10.90
C VAL A 163 -4.30 14.18 12.30
N ALA A 164 -5.06 14.96 13.06
CA ALA A 164 -4.70 15.29 14.44
C ALA A 164 -4.62 14.02 15.31
N GLU A 165 -3.57 13.92 16.12
CA GLU A 165 -3.48 12.89 17.15
C GLU A 165 -4.54 13.17 18.23
N THR A 166 -5.45 12.22 18.44
CA THR A 166 -6.46 12.25 19.49
C THR A 166 -6.11 11.21 20.55
N VAL A 167 -6.74 11.28 21.73
CA VAL A 167 -6.56 10.27 22.78
C VAL A 167 -6.86 8.85 22.27
N GLN A 168 -7.73 8.70 21.27
CA GLN A 168 -8.07 7.40 20.69
C GLN A 168 -7.09 6.93 19.60
N THR A 169 -6.40 7.85 18.92
CA THR A 169 -5.50 7.53 17.80
C THR A 169 -4.03 7.60 18.18
N TRP A 170 -3.71 8.15 19.35
CA TRP A 170 -2.35 8.25 19.87
C TRP A 170 -1.76 6.86 20.14
N LYS A 171 -0.52 6.66 19.68
CA LYS A 171 0.28 5.47 19.96
C LYS A 171 1.56 5.87 20.68
N TRP A 172 2.03 4.99 21.56
CA TRP A 172 3.32 5.15 22.23
C TRP A 172 4.45 5.13 21.20
N LYS A 173 5.16 6.25 21.03
CA LYS A 173 6.33 6.36 20.15
C LYS A 173 7.57 5.80 20.87
N TYR A 174 8.45 5.13 20.13
CA TYR A 174 9.67 4.57 20.71
C TYR A 174 10.54 5.72 21.28
N PRO A 175 10.99 5.64 22.54
CA PRO A 175 11.77 6.70 23.14
C PRO A 175 13.16 6.74 22.50
N VAL A 176 13.42 7.77 21.69
CA VAL A 176 14.75 8.05 21.15
C VAL A 176 15.51 8.84 22.22
N VAL A 177 16.30 8.14 23.03
CA VAL A 177 17.18 8.78 24.02
C VAL A 177 18.55 8.96 23.36
N GLU A 178 18.96 10.19 23.09
CA GLU A 178 20.32 10.47 22.65
C GLU A 178 21.30 10.14 23.78
N ILE A 179 22.09 9.08 23.58
CA ILE A 179 23.17 8.73 24.52
C ILE A 179 24.27 9.77 24.34
N ARG A 180 24.30 10.75 25.26
CA ARG A 180 25.37 11.76 25.33
C ARG A 180 26.71 11.03 25.45
N LYS A 181 27.61 11.22 24.48
CA LYS A 181 28.97 10.62 24.55
C LYS A 181 29.61 11.04 25.88
N ALA A 182 30.09 10.05 26.63
CA ALA A 182 30.93 10.32 27.80
C ALA A 182 32.16 11.10 27.33
N ALA A 183 32.41 12.24 27.99
CA ALA A 183 33.49 13.17 27.67
C ALA A 183 34.87 12.55 27.93
#